data_AF-A0A7V9KGD9-F1
#
_entry.id   AF-A0A7V9KGD9-F1
#
_cell.length_a   1.000
_cell.length_b   1.000
_cell.length_c   1.000
_cell.angle_alpha   90.00
_cell.angle_beta   90.00
_cell.angle_gamma   90.00
#
_symmetry.space_group_name_H-M   'P 1'
#
loop_
_entity.id
_entity.type
_entity.pdbx_description
1 polymer ?
#
loop_
_entity_poly.entity_id
_entity_poly.type
_entity_poly.pdbx_seq_one_letter_code
_entity_poly.pdbx_strand_id
1 'polypeptide(L)'
;MQPFTATDGEPASAFYQSITDENAKRLLDFLIDNPDQQRTAADLRQHLGFAEHREVARATYLLGNLAAALDRGRPWHEGQQGYTMPGELAALFQQARAGTP
;
A
#
# COMPACT_ATOMS: atom_id res chain seq x y z
N MET A 1 3.04 14.71 7.97
CA MET A 1 3.22 13.39 7.34
C MET A 1 4.33 13.45 6.33
N GLN A 2 5.43 12.78 6.65
CA GLN A 2 6.60 12.63 5.79
C GLN A 2 6.35 11.48 4.79
N PRO A 3 6.75 11.60 3.51
CA PRO A 3 6.68 10.46 2.60
C PRO A 3 7.61 9.33 3.09
N PHE A 4 7.30 8.09 2.71
CA PHE A 4 8.29 7.02 2.76
C PHE A 4 9.38 7.31 1.72
N THR A 5 10.60 6.90 2.03
CA THR A 5 11.76 6.97 1.15
C THR A 5 12.47 5.61 1.14
N ALA A 6 13.32 5.35 0.13
CA ALA A 6 14.01 4.08 -0.04
C ALA A 6 14.90 3.67 1.17
N THR A 7 15.20 4.59 2.09
CA THR A 7 16.00 4.33 3.30
C THR A 7 15.16 4.05 4.55
N ASP A 8 13.82 4.11 4.47
CA ASP A 8 12.93 3.94 5.62
C ASP A 8 12.60 2.46 5.93
N GLY A 9 13.60 1.58 5.93
CA GLY A 9 13.42 0.13 6.11
C GLY A 9 12.66 -0.26 7.39
N GLU A 10 13.05 0.32 8.53
CA GLU A 10 12.39 0.07 9.82
C GLU A 10 10.95 0.62 9.87
N PRO A 11 10.67 1.90 9.51
CA PRO A 11 9.30 2.38 9.40
C PRO A 11 8.42 1.58 8.41
N ALA A 12 8.98 1.15 7.28
CA ALA A 12 8.27 0.36 6.28
C ALA A 12 7.91 -1.04 6.81
N SER A 13 8.85 -1.66 7.53
CA SER A 13 8.62 -2.94 8.22
C SER A 13 7.56 -2.82 9.30
N ALA A 14 7.64 -1.80 10.15
CA ALA A 14 6.64 -1.53 11.19
C ALA A 14 5.24 -1.28 10.59
N PHE A 15 5.17 -0.49 9.51
CA PHE A 15 3.93 -0.28 8.77
C PHE A 15 3.36 -1.59 8.24
N TYR A 16 4.16 -2.36 7.50
CA TYR A 16 3.69 -3.60 6.87
C TYR A 16 3.22 -4.64 7.89
N GLN A 17 3.92 -4.75 9.02
CA GLN A 17 3.57 -5.67 10.12
C GLN A 17 2.33 -5.24 10.89
N SER A 18 2.00 -3.93 10.92
CA SER A 18 0.81 -3.41 11.59
C SER A 18 -0.51 -3.73 10.87
N ILE A 19 -0.46 -4.24 9.64
CA ILE A 19 -1.65 -4.51 8.82
C ILE A 19 -2.27 -5.85 9.24
N THR A 20 -3.39 -5.77 9.97
CA THR A 20 -4.15 -6.94 10.41
C THR A 20 -5.34 -7.27 9.51
N ASP A 21 -5.81 -6.32 8.70
CA ASP A 21 -6.94 -6.51 7.78
C ASP A 21 -6.45 -7.20 6.49
N GLU A 22 -7.04 -8.35 6.16
CA GLU A 22 -6.62 -9.17 5.01
C GLU A 22 -6.80 -8.44 3.67
N ASN A 23 -7.89 -7.68 3.51
CA ASN A 23 -8.15 -6.93 2.28
C ASN A 23 -7.16 -5.78 2.11
N ALA A 24 -6.86 -5.06 3.20
CA ALA A 24 -5.82 -4.03 3.23
C ALA A 24 -4.45 -4.62 2.87
N LYS A 25 -4.11 -5.77 3.44
CA LYS A 25 -2.84 -6.46 3.14
C LYS A 25 -2.76 -6.87 1.67
N ARG A 26 -3.80 -7.53 1.15
CA ARG A 26 -3.87 -7.95 -0.27
C ARG A 26 -3.80 -6.77 -1.24
N LEU A 27 -4.42 -5.64 -0.91
CA LEU A 27 -4.32 -4.42 -1.70
C LEU A 27 -2.88 -3.91 -1.74
N LEU A 28 -2.24 -3.79 -0.58
CA LEU A 28 -0.86 -3.33 -0.52
C LEU A 28 0.09 -4.28 -1.25
N ASP A 29 -0.03 -5.59 -1.03
CA ASP A 29 0.77 -6.61 -1.71
C ASP A 29 0.62 -6.52 -3.24
N PHE A 30 -0.60 -6.34 -3.73
CA PHE A 30 -0.83 -6.18 -5.17
C PHE A 30 -0.16 -4.94 -5.74
N LEU A 31 -0.18 -3.82 -5.03
CA LEU A 31 0.51 -2.60 -5.44
C LEU A 31 2.04 -2.77 -5.41
N ILE A 32 2.56 -3.50 -4.41
CA ILE A 32 3.99 -3.85 -4.31
C ILE A 32 4.44 -4.75 -5.47
N ASP A 33 3.60 -5.70 -5.88
CA ASP A 33 3.90 -6.64 -6.96
C ASP A 33 3.66 -6.04 -8.35
N ASN A 34 3.01 -4.87 -8.45
CA ASN A 34 2.75 -4.14 -9.69
C ASN A 34 3.25 -2.67 -9.60
N PRO A 35 4.56 -2.45 -9.41
CA PRO A 35 5.12 -1.10 -9.34
C PRO A 35 4.94 -0.34 -10.64
N ASP A 36 4.87 0.99 -10.53
CA ASP A 36 4.78 1.95 -11.64
C ASP A 36 3.59 1.74 -12.58
N GLN A 37 2.65 0.85 -12.20
CA GLN A 37 1.42 0.60 -12.94
C GLN A 37 0.28 1.36 -12.28
N GLN A 38 -0.41 2.16 -13.09
CA GLN A 38 -1.65 2.81 -12.66
C GLN A 38 -2.79 1.79 -12.64
N ARG A 39 -3.50 1.74 -11.52
CA ARG A 39 -4.63 0.81 -11.29
C ARG A 39 -5.83 1.57 -10.81
N THR A 40 -6.97 1.40 -11.49
CA THR A 40 -8.22 2.00 -11.04
C THR A 40 -8.81 1.21 -9.88
N ALA A 41 -9.73 1.81 -9.11
CA ALA A 41 -10.47 1.07 -8.08
C ALA A 41 -11.27 -0.10 -8.67
N ALA A 42 -11.72 0.00 -9.93
CA ALA A 42 -12.41 -1.08 -10.62
C ALA A 42 -11.47 -2.25 -10.93
N ASP A 43 -10.25 -1.96 -11.40
CA ASP A 43 -9.23 -2.98 -11.66
C ASP A 43 -8.82 -3.69 -10.38
N LEU A 44 -8.58 -2.93 -9.30
CA LEU A 44 -8.23 -3.49 -7.98
C LEU A 44 -9.34 -4.42 -7.48
N ARG A 45 -10.60 -4.00 -7.58
CA ARG A 45 -11.74 -4.84 -7.19
C ARG A 45 -11.75 -6.16 -7.95
N GLN A 46 -11.56 -6.11 -9.28
CA GLN A 46 -11.56 -7.30 -10.13
C GLN A 46 -10.40 -8.24 -9.83
N HIS A 47 -9.17 -7.71 -9.66
CA HIS A 47 -7.98 -8.54 -9.41
C HIS A 47 -7.93 -9.10 -7.99
N LEU A 48 -8.40 -8.34 -7.00
CA LEU A 48 -8.38 -8.74 -5.60
C LEU A 48 -9.60 -9.58 -5.20
N GLY A 49 -10.63 -9.61 -6.05
CA GLY A 49 -11.88 -10.33 -5.79
C GLY A 49 -12.70 -9.68 -4.68
N PHE A 50 -12.59 -8.36 -4.50
CA PHE A 50 -13.44 -7.63 -3.57
C PHE A 50 -14.90 -7.67 -4.05
N ALA A 51 -15.81 -8.02 -3.15
CA ALA A 51 -17.23 -8.12 -3.45
C ALA A 51 -17.81 -6.74 -3.80
N GLU A 52 -17.36 -5.69 -3.12
CA GLU A 52 -17.91 -4.34 -3.26
C GLU A 52 -16.83 -3.27 -3.43
N HIS A 53 -17.14 -2.21 -4.18
CA HIS A 53 -16.23 -1.07 -4.36
C HIS A 53 -15.83 -0.41 -3.03
N ARG A 54 -16.69 -0.47 -2.01
CA ARG A 54 -16.41 0.07 -0.68
C ARG A 54 -15.24 -0.63 0.03
N GLU A 55 -14.91 -1.86 -0.36
CA GLU A 55 -13.80 -2.60 0.24
C GLU A 55 -12.45 -2.02 -0.19
N VAL A 56 -12.30 -1.59 -1.45
CA VAL A 56 -11.09 -0.86 -1.89
C VAL A 56 -10.94 0.41 -1.05
N ALA A 57 -12.00 1.20 -0.90
CA ALA A 57 -11.97 2.45 -0.14
C ALA A 57 -11.68 2.21 1.36
N ARG A 58 -12.23 1.14 1.95
CA ARG A 58 -11.96 0.76 3.33
C ARG A 58 -10.51 0.34 3.52
N ALA A 59 -10.00 -0.51 2.62
CA ALA A 59 -8.60 -0.95 2.63
C ALA A 59 -7.63 0.24 2.51
N THR A 60 -7.86 1.15 1.55
CA THR A 60 -7.01 2.33 1.38
C THR A 60 -7.09 3.28 2.56
N TYR A 61 -8.28 3.44 3.17
CA TYR A 61 -8.47 4.22 4.39
C TYR A 61 -7.70 3.63 5.58
N LEU A 62 -7.80 2.31 5.81
CA LEU A 62 -7.09 1.62 6.89
C LEU A 62 -5.57 1.77 6.73
N LEU A 63 -5.04 1.50 5.54
CA LEU A 63 -3.62 1.68 5.25
C LEU A 63 -3.19 3.14 5.43
N GLY A 64 -4.02 4.11 5.03
CA GLY A 64 -3.76 5.52 5.27
C GLY A 64 -3.64 5.87 6.76
N ASN A 65 -4.52 5.32 7.60
CA ASN A 65 -4.47 5.53 9.05
C ASN A 65 -3.24 4.87 9.68
N LEU A 66 -2.87 3.66 9.24
CA LEU A 66 -1.67 2.98 9.73
C LEU A 66 -0.39 3.75 9.38
N ALA A 67 -0.31 4.31 8.16
CA ALA A 67 0.81 5.16 7.77
C ALA A 67 0.84 6.45 8.60
N ALA A 68 -0.32 7.09 8.79
CA ALA A 68 -0.45 8.30 9.59
C ALA A 68 -0.06 8.07 11.07
N ALA A 69 -0.32 6.89 11.63
CA ALA A 69 0.10 6.53 12.99
C ALA A 69 1.63 6.50 13.16
N LEU A 70 2.38 6.40 12.05
CA LEU A 70 3.84 6.48 11.99
C LEU A 70 4.34 7.86 11.52
N ASP A 71 3.46 8.87 11.47
CA ASP A 71 3.68 10.18 10.81
C ASP A 71 4.16 10.07 9.35
N ARG A 72 3.73 9.00 8.66
CA ARG A 72 4.04 8.74 7.26
C ARG A 72 2.86 9.03 6.33
N GLY A 73 3.18 9.43 5.11
CA GLY A 73 2.23 9.49 3.99
C GLY A 73 1.92 8.10 3.44
N ARG A 74 0.89 8.00 2.59
CA ARG A 74 0.60 6.77 1.86
C ARG A 74 1.79 6.41 0.96
N PRO A 75 2.19 5.13 0.88
CA PRO A 75 3.33 4.72 0.05
C PRO A 75 3.02 4.68 -1.45
N TRP A 76 1.79 5.01 -1.86
CA TRP A 76 1.39 5.13 -3.27
C TRP A 76 0.90 6.54 -3.58
N HIS A 77 0.89 6.88 -4.85
CA HIS A 77 0.20 8.05 -5.38
C HIS A 77 -1.25 7.69 -5.66
N GLU A 78 -2.16 8.56 -5.21
CA GLU A 78 -3.59 8.44 -5.44
C GLU A 78 -4.10 9.72 -6.08
N GLY A 79 -4.79 9.58 -7.20
CA GLY A 79 -5.39 10.69 -7.92
C GLY A 79 -6.63 10.27 -8.68
N GLN A 80 -7.18 11.17 -9.49
CA GLN A 80 -8.40 10.89 -10.28
C GLN A 80 -8.27 9.66 -11.19
N GLN A 81 -7.04 9.33 -11.60
CA GLN A 81 -6.76 8.22 -12.52
C GLN A 81 -6.49 6.88 -11.82
N GLY A 82 -6.41 6.86 -10.48
CA GLY A 82 -6.22 5.63 -9.70
C GLY A 82 -5.02 5.66 -8.77
N TYR A 83 -4.49 4.46 -8.52
CA TYR A 83 -3.45 4.16 -7.54
C TYR A 83 -2.18 3.70 -8.25
N THR A 84 -1.03 4.24 -7.83
CA THR A 84 0.28 3.86 -8.38
C THR A 84 1.31 3.81 -7.27
N MET A 85 1.92 2.64 -7.07
CA MET A 85 3.08 2.48 -6.18
C MET A 85 4.36 2.78 -6.97
N PRO A 86 5.17 3.78 -6.56
CA PRO A 86 6.47 4.01 -7.18
C PRO A 86 7.39 2.79 -7.01
N GLY A 87 8.18 2.45 -8.04
CA GLY A 87 9.08 1.30 -8.01
C GLY A 87 10.07 1.27 -6.83
N GLU A 88 10.61 2.43 -6.44
CA GLU A 88 11.50 2.55 -5.28
C GLU A 88 10.80 2.18 -3.97
N LEU A 89 9.55 2.59 -3.80
CA LEU A 89 8.76 2.26 -2.62
C LEU A 89 8.29 0.81 -2.66
N ALA A 90 7.94 0.28 -3.83
CA ALA A 90 7.67 -1.15 -3.97
C ALA A 90 8.87 -1.99 -3.53
N ALA A 91 10.09 -1.64 -3.95
CA ALA A 91 11.30 -2.34 -3.53
C ALA A 91 11.52 -2.29 -2.00
N LEU A 92 11.32 -1.12 -1.39
CA LEU A 92 11.35 -0.96 0.07
C LEU A 92 10.33 -1.88 0.76
N PHE A 93 9.08 -1.90 0.29
CA PHE A 93 8.04 -2.72 0.89
C PHE A 93 8.16 -4.22 0.56
N GLN A 94 8.86 -4.60 -0.51
CA GLN A 94 9.25 -5.99 -0.75
C GLN A 94 10.24 -6.48 0.32
N GLN A 95 11.20 -5.64 0.72
CA GLN A 95 12.15 -5.96 1.80
C GLN A 95 11.42 -6.07 3.14
N ALA A 96 10.55 -5.09 3.44
CA ALA A 96 9.67 -5.11 4.61
C ALA A 96 8.79 -6.38 4.67
N ARG A 97 8.24 -6.81 3.53
CA ARG A 97 7.46 -8.05 3.41
C ARG A 97 8.30 -9.30 3.66
N ALA A 98 9.55 -9.31 3.21
CA ALA A 98 10.48 -10.42 3.43
C ALA A 98 11.02 -10.49 4.87
N GLY A 99 10.77 -9.46 5.70
CA GLY A 99 11.34 -9.36 7.04
C GLY A 99 12.82 -9.00 7.05
N THR A 100 13.33 -8.47 5.93
CA THR A 100 14.70 -7.98 5.81
C THR A 100 14.67 -6.46 6.01
N PRO A 101 15.22 -5.93 7.11
CA PRO A 101 15.26 -4.49 7.36
C PRO A 101 16.24 -3.77 6.44
#